data_AF-A0A8X8YKN8-F1
#
_entry.id   AF-A0A8X8YKN8-F1
#
_cell.length_a   1.000
_cell.length_b   1.000
_cell.length_c   1.000
_cell.angle_alpha   90.00
_cell.angle_beta   90.00
_cell.angle_gamma   90.00
#
_symmetry.space_group_name_H-M   'P 1'
#
loop_
_entity.id
_entity.type
_entity.pdbx_description
1 polymer ?
#
loop_
_entity_poly.entity_id
_entity_poly.type
_entity_poly.pdbx_seq_one_letter_code
_entity_poly.pdbx_strand_id
1 'polypeptide(L)'
;MLKLFLPLYLVEALKAIGVTEVVLAINYQPEVMLNFLKDFEAKVEIKITCSRETEPLGTAGPLALAWDKLLDKSGEPFFVINSDVISEYPLKEMIEFHKSHGGEASDLIYIAQELLNI
;
A
#
# COMPACT_ATOMS: atom_id res chain seq x y z
N MET A 1 6.84 11.10 -13.67
CA MET A 1 8.07 10.95 -12.88
C MET A 1 7.82 11.13 -11.38
N LEU A 2 7.29 12.27 -10.89
CA LEU A 2 6.98 12.44 -9.44
C LEU A 2 5.98 11.42 -8.86
N LYS A 3 4.94 11.03 -9.62
CA LYS A 3 3.94 10.04 -9.15
C LYS A 3 4.52 8.65 -8.85
N LEU A 4 5.73 8.33 -9.33
CA LEU A 4 6.38 7.04 -9.10
C LEU A 4 7.15 6.99 -7.79
N PHE A 5 7.53 8.13 -7.20
CA PHE A 5 8.32 8.14 -5.97
C PHE A 5 7.47 7.95 -4.71
N LEU A 6 6.20 8.34 -4.75
CA LEU A 6 5.30 8.27 -3.59
C LEU A 6 5.05 6.84 -3.12
N PRO A 7 4.74 5.88 -4.01
CA PRO A 7 4.54 4.49 -3.59
C PRO A 7 5.81 3.88 -2.99
N LEU A 8 7.01 4.31 -3.43
CA LEU A 8 8.28 3.77 -2.96
C LEU A 8 8.56 4.15 -1.51
N TYR A 9 8.34 5.41 -1.16
CA TYR A 9 8.46 5.88 0.22
C TYR A 9 7.55 5.06 1.15
N LEU A 10 6.32 4.80 0.69
CA LEU A 10 5.38 3.98 1.46
C LEU A 10 5.83 2.52 1.57
N VAL A 11 6.38 1.93 0.51
CA VAL A 11 6.92 0.56 0.52
C VAL A 11 8.08 0.43 1.51
N GLU A 12 8.98 1.41 1.57
CA GLU A 12 10.07 1.44 2.56
C GLU A 12 9.53 1.54 3.99
N ALA A 13 8.52 2.40 4.23
CA ALA A 13 7.87 2.52 5.53
C ALA A 13 7.17 1.22 5.98
N LEU A 14 6.48 0.54 5.04
CA LEU A 14 5.85 -0.76 5.29
C LEU A 14 6.90 -1.85 5.58
N LYS A 15 8.01 -1.87 4.84
CA LYS A 15 9.13 -2.80 5.08
C LYS A 15 9.71 -2.61 6.49
N ALA A 16 9.85 -1.36 6.95
CA ALA A 16 10.40 -1.05 8.26
C ALA A 16 9.58 -1.64 9.43
N ILE A 17 8.30 -1.93 9.22
CA ILE A 17 7.41 -2.57 10.21
C ILE A 17 7.19 -4.06 9.97
N GLY A 18 7.93 -4.68 9.04
CA GLY A 18 7.92 -6.12 8.81
C GLY A 18 6.99 -6.61 7.70
N VAL A 19 6.41 -5.72 6.88
CA VAL A 19 5.66 -6.15 5.69
C VAL A 19 6.62 -6.77 4.67
N THR A 20 6.22 -7.90 4.09
CA THR A 20 7.05 -8.71 3.18
C THR A 20 6.56 -8.72 1.73
N GLU A 21 5.29 -8.38 1.49
CA GLU A 21 4.70 -8.31 0.17
C GLU A 21 3.78 -7.07 0.06
N VAL A 22 3.88 -6.36 -1.06
CA VAL A 22 3.02 -5.24 -1.41
C VAL A 22 2.36 -5.51 -2.76
N VAL A 23 1.06 -5.25 -2.85
CA VAL A 23 0.31 -5.30 -4.11
C VAL A 23 0.06 -3.86 -4.59
N LEU A 24 0.67 -3.48 -5.71
CA LEU A 24 0.50 -2.17 -6.32
C LEU A 24 -0.57 -2.25 -7.42
N ALA A 25 -1.68 -1.55 -7.20
CA ALA A 25 -2.70 -1.33 -8.22
C ALA A 25 -2.17 -0.36 -9.28
N ILE A 26 -2.08 -0.79 -10.53
CA ILE A 26 -1.51 0.01 -11.62
C ILE A 26 -2.47 0.13 -12.81
N ASN A 27 -2.74 1.37 -13.23
CA ASN A 27 -3.63 1.68 -14.37
C ASN A 27 -2.91 2.19 -15.63
N TYR A 28 -1.59 2.50 -15.61
CA TYR A 28 -0.92 3.12 -16.77
C TYR A 28 0.53 2.65 -17.00
N GLN A 29 0.84 2.42 -18.29
CA GLN A 29 2.14 2.10 -18.91
C GLN A 29 3.07 1.08 -18.19
N PRO A 30 3.02 -0.21 -18.55
CA PRO A 30 3.67 -1.27 -17.79
C PRO A 30 5.19 -1.36 -17.98
N GLU A 31 5.78 -1.20 -19.16
CA GLU A 31 7.17 -1.67 -19.36
C GLU A 31 8.24 -0.91 -18.57
N VAL A 32 8.22 0.43 -18.63
CA VAL A 32 9.22 1.25 -17.91
C VAL A 32 9.05 1.11 -16.40
N MET A 33 7.81 1.06 -15.93
CA MET A 33 7.48 0.91 -14.52
C MET A 33 7.83 -0.48 -13.99
N LEU A 34 7.56 -1.54 -14.74
CA LEU A 34 7.87 -2.91 -14.34
C LEU A 34 9.39 -3.12 -14.20
N ASN A 35 10.20 -2.56 -15.09
CA ASN A 35 11.66 -2.63 -14.97
C ASN A 35 12.14 -1.88 -13.73
N PHE A 36 11.65 -0.67 -13.52
CA PHE A 36 11.99 0.12 -12.33
C PHE A 36 11.56 -0.58 -11.03
N LEU A 37 10.37 -1.17 -10.99
CA LEU A 37 9.87 -1.89 -9.82
C LEU A 37 10.69 -3.14 -9.51
N LYS A 38 11.22 -3.84 -10.52
CA LYS A 38 12.13 -4.98 -10.31
C LYS A 38 13.43 -4.55 -9.65
N ASP A 39 14.05 -3.47 -10.14
CA ASP A 39 15.27 -2.92 -9.55
C ASP A 39 15.01 -2.46 -8.10
N PHE A 40 13.84 -1.90 -7.85
CA PHE A 40 13.42 -1.45 -6.53
C PHE A 40 13.10 -2.60 -5.57
N GLU A 41 12.38 -3.63 -6.01
CA GLU A 41 12.13 -4.86 -5.24
C GLU A 41 13.45 -5.47 -4.76
N ALA A 42 14.46 -5.54 -5.64
CA ALA A 42 15.79 -6.01 -5.27
C ALA A 42 16.50 -5.12 -4.23
N LYS A 43 16.27 -3.79 -4.29
CA LYS A 43 16.89 -2.83 -3.37
C LYS A 43 16.25 -2.86 -1.98
N VAL A 44 14.93 -3.01 -1.89
CA VAL A 44 14.17 -2.89 -0.62
C VAL A 44 13.88 -4.26 0.00
N GLU A 45 14.20 -5.35 -0.71
CA GLU A 45 14.04 -6.73 -0.25
C GLU A 45 12.60 -7.03 0.20
N ILE A 46 11.63 -6.56 -0.60
CA ILE A 46 10.20 -6.75 -0.40
C ILE A 46 9.56 -7.14 -1.73
N LYS A 47 8.67 -8.14 -1.71
CA LYS A 47 8.03 -8.62 -2.93
C LYS A 47 7.00 -7.61 -3.42
N ILE A 48 7.07 -7.21 -4.68
CA ILE A 48 6.12 -6.25 -5.27
C ILE A 48 5.31 -6.94 -6.36
N THR A 49 4.03 -7.19 -6.08
CA THR A 49 3.09 -7.68 -7.11
C THR A 49 2.38 -6.51 -7.75
N CYS A 50 2.43 -6.39 -9.07
CA CYS A 50 1.60 -5.44 -9.81
C CYS A 50 0.23 -6.05 -10.10
N SER A 51 -0.83 -5.43 -9.57
CA SER A 51 -2.21 -5.75 -9.93
C SER A 51 -2.66 -4.82 -11.05
N ARG A 52 -2.90 -5.38 -12.24
CA ARG A 52 -3.30 -4.63 -13.42
C ARG A 52 -4.77 -4.87 -13.70
N GLU A 53 -5.57 -3.81 -13.62
CA GLU A 53 -6.93 -3.83 -14.13
C GLU A 53 -6.91 -3.78 -15.65
N THR A 54 -7.51 -4.77 -16.30
CA THR A 54 -7.73 -4.76 -17.76
C THR A 54 -8.99 -3.98 -18.14
N GLU A 55 -9.94 -3.86 -17.21
CA GLU A 55 -11.18 -3.09 -17.32
C GLU A 55 -11.45 -2.41 -15.97
N PRO A 56 -12.15 -1.26 -15.92
CA PRO A 56 -12.41 -0.57 -14.67
C PRO A 56 -13.31 -1.41 -13.74
N LEU A 57 -12.75 -1.92 -12.64
CA LEU A 57 -13.48 -2.76 -11.68
C LEU A 57 -14.02 -1.97 -10.47
N GLY A 58 -13.84 -0.64 -10.49
CA GLY A 58 -14.21 0.26 -9.39
C GLY A 58 -13.18 0.26 -8.25
N THR A 59 -13.46 0.98 -7.17
CA THR A 59 -12.48 1.25 -6.09
C THR A 59 -11.97 -0.01 -5.38
N ALA A 60 -12.79 -1.06 -5.31
CA ALA A 60 -12.41 -2.36 -4.73
C ALA A 60 -11.80 -3.33 -5.76
N GLY A 61 -11.70 -2.92 -7.03
CA GLY A 61 -11.12 -3.73 -8.12
C GLY A 61 -9.74 -4.31 -7.80
N PRO A 62 -8.79 -3.52 -7.27
CA PRO A 62 -7.47 -4.05 -6.96
C PRO A 62 -7.49 -5.06 -5.80
N LEU A 63 -8.41 -4.90 -4.84
CA LEU A 63 -8.62 -5.86 -3.75
C LEU A 63 -9.15 -7.19 -4.28
N ALA A 64 -10.11 -7.14 -5.22
CA ALA A 64 -10.64 -8.34 -5.86
C ALA A 64 -9.56 -9.12 -6.63
N LEU A 65 -8.67 -8.41 -7.32
CA LEU A 65 -7.53 -9.03 -8.02
C LEU A 65 -6.45 -9.58 -7.07
N ALA A 66 -6.36 -9.03 -5.86
CA ALA A 66 -5.44 -9.48 -4.83
C ALA A 66 -6.04 -10.50 -3.85
N TRP A 67 -7.32 -10.88 -4.03
CA TRP A 67 -8.12 -11.59 -3.04
C TRP A 67 -7.47 -12.89 -2.54
N ASP A 68 -6.89 -13.68 -3.45
CA ASP A 68 -6.21 -14.94 -3.12
C ASP A 68 -4.97 -14.74 -2.23
N LYS A 69 -4.36 -13.56 -2.26
CA LYS A 69 -3.23 -13.18 -1.40
C LYS A 69 -3.68 -12.62 -0.05
N LEU A 70 -4.83 -11.94 -0.04
CA LEU A 70 -5.39 -11.32 1.17
C LEU A 70 -6.07 -12.34 2.08
N LEU A 71 -6.57 -13.45 1.53
CA LEU A 71 -7.22 -14.54 2.26
C LEU A 71 -6.34 -15.80 2.34
N ASP A 72 -5.06 -15.65 2.64
CA ASP A 72 -4.11 -16.76 2.77
C ASP A 72 -4.38 -17.70 3.98
N LYS A 73 -5.52 -17.54 4.67
CA LYS A 73 -5.97 -18.24 5.88
C LYS A 73 -5.06 -18.07 7.10
N SER A 74 -4.03 -17.23 7.01
CA SER A 74 -3.17 -16.91 8.17
C SER A 74 -3.92 -16.13 9.25
N GLY A 75 -4.94 -15.37 8.84
CA GLY A 75 -5.62 -14.43 9.73
C GLY A 75 -4.78 -13.20 10.05
N GLU A 76 -3.63 -13.01 9.38
CA GLU A 76 -2.82 -11.82 9.54
C GLU A 76 -3.51 -10.62 8.88
N PRO A 77 -3.56 -9.45 9.57
CA PRO A 77 -4.10 -8.23 8.99
C PRO A 77 -3.21 -7.68 7.88
N PHE A 78 -3.81 -6.90 6.98
CA PHE A 78 -3.13 -6.22 5.89
C PHE A 78 -3.49 -4.73 5.86
N PHE A 79 -2.66 -3.94 5.21
CA PHE A 79 -2.91 -2.53 5.00
C PHE A 79 -3.56 -2.29 3.63
N VAL A 80 -4.53 -1.37 3.61
CA VAL A 80 -5.05 -0.76 2.38
C VAL A 80 -4.74 0.73 2.47
N ILE A 81 -3.88 1.23 1.57
CA ILE A 81 -3.40 2.62 1.63
C ILE A 81 -3.47 3.22 0.22
N ASN A 82 -4.00 4.44 0.14
CA ASN A 82 -3.93 5.24 -1.08
C ASN A 82 -2.48 5.69 -1.32
N SER A 83 -1.92 5.32 -2.47
CA SER A 83 -0.50 5.54 -2.77
C SER A 83 -0.15 6.97 -3.21
N ASP A 84 -1.16 7.83 -3.39
CA ASP A 84 -1.01 9.24 -3.72
C ASP A 84 -1.03 10.17 -2.50
N VAL A 85 -1.20 9.62 -1.28
CA VAL A 85 -1.14 10.37 -0.02
C VAL A 85 0.19 10.13 0.68
N ILE A 86 1.03 11.18 0.73
CA ILE A 86 2.24 11.20 1.54
C ILE A 86 1.87 11.68 2.94
N SER A 87 2.11 10.85 3.95
CA SER A 87 1.99 11.23 5.36
C SER A 87 2.99 10.45 6.20
N GLU A 88 3.29 10.94 7.39
CA GLU A 88 3.96 10.16 8.43
C GLU A 88 2.94 9.22 9.07
N TYR A 89 2.76 8.04 8.46
CA TYR A 89 1.84 7.04 8.97
C TYR A 89 2.43 6.35 10.21
N PRO A 90 1.72 6.30 11.35
CA PRO A 90 2.12 5.51 12.51
C PRO A 90 1.78 4.02 12.27
N LEU A 91 2.36 3.42 11.22
CA LEU A 91 1.96 2.10 10.71
C LEU A 91 2.12 1.00 11.76
N LYS A 92 3.17 1.09 12.60
CA LYS A 92 3.42 0.12 13.66
C LYS A 92 2.34 0.19 14.73
N GLU A 93 2.02 1.38 15.18
CA GLU A 93 0.97 1.63 16.18
C GLU A 93 -0.39 1.23 15.62
N MET A 94 -0.65 1.49 14.33
CA MET A 94 -1.89 1.07 13.67
C MET A 94 -2.08 -0.45 13.69
N ILE A 95 -1.04 -1.22 13.36
CA ILE A 95 -1.14 -2.69 13.34
C ILE A 95 -1.25 -3.28 14.75
N GLU A 96 -0.51 -2.72 15.71
CA GLU A 96 -0.61 -3.09 17.13
C GLU A 96 -2.01 -2.76 17.71
N PHE A 97 -2.56 -1.61 17.33
CA PHE A 97 -3.91 -1.20 17.70
C PHE A 97 -4.95 -2.17 17.13
N HIS A 98 -4.90 -2.46 15.83
CA HIS A 98 -5.84 -3.38 15.19
C HIS A 98 -5.80 -4.78 15.84
N LYS A 99 -4.60 -5.34 16.03
CA LYS A 99 -4.40 -6.67 16.65
C LYS A 99 -4.91 -6.73 18.10
N SER A 100 -4.85 -5.62 18.85
CA SER A 100 -5.30 -5.60 20.26
C SER A 100 -6.80 -5.40 20.45
N HIS A 101 -7.53 -4.92 19.44
CA HIS A 101 -8.97 -4.62 19.55
C HIS A 101 -9.88 -5.67 18.90
N GLY A 102 -9.38 -6.45 17.93
CA GLY A 102 -10.12 -7.57 17.34
C GLY A 102 -11.32 -7.19 16.45
N GLY A 103 -11.36 -5.96 15.94
CA GLY A 103 -12.36 -5.53 14.94
C GLY A 103 -12.02 -5.99 13.53
N GLU A 104 -12.99 -5.93 12.60
CA GLU A 104 -12.78 -6.31 11.19
C GLU A 104 -11.89 -5.30 10.43
N ALA A 105 -11.89 -4.03 10.85
CA ALA A 105 -11.09 -2.96 10.26
C ALA A 105 -10.73 -1.89 11.30
N SER A 106 -9.63 -1.19 11.06
CA SER A 106 -9.21 0.00 11.80
C SER A 106 -8.79 1.08 10.81
N ASP A 107 -9.37 2.27 10.92
CA ASP A 107 -9.13 3.39 9.99
C ASP A 107 -8.29 4.49 10.66
N LEU A 108 -7.36 5.07 9.89
CA LEU A 108 -6.64 6.27 10.29
C LEU A 108 -7.33 7.51 9.73
N ILE A 109 -7.70 8.43 10.61
CA ILE A 109 -8.36 9.69 10.25
C ILE A 109 -7.40 10.84 10.55
N TYR A 110 -7.05 11.61 9.52
CA TYR A 110 -6.36 12.89 9.68
C TYR A 110 -7.35 14.04 9.62
N ILE A 111 -7.23 14.96 10.57
CA ILE A 111 -7.87 16.27 10.47
C ILE A 111 -6.85 17.19 9.80
N ALA A 112 -7.05 17.46 8.52
CA ALA A 112 -6.28 18.49 7.85
C ALA A 112 -6.68 19.85 8.44
N GLN A 113 -5.80 20.44 9.26
CA GLN A 113 -5.91 21.85 9.57
C GLN A 113 -5.42 22.63 8.37
N GLU A 114 -6.27 23.45 7.77
CA GLU A 114 -5.79 24.49 6.87
C GLU A 114 -4.81 25.36 7.65
N LEU A 115 -3.54 25.36 7.23
CA LEU A 115 -2.64 26.43 7.57
C LEU A 115 -3.14 27.69 6.83
N LEU A 116 -4.16 28.34 7.40
CA LEU A 116 -4.39 29.77 7.16
C LEU A 116 -3.19 30.50 7.77
N ASN A 117 -2.11 30.59 7.01
CA ASN A 117 -0.99 31.49 7.23
C ASN A 117 -0.09 31.46 5.98
N ILE A 118 -0.56 32.05 4.87
CA ILE A 118 -0.01 33.27 4.23
C ILE A 118 -1.09 33.91 3.36
#